data_AF-A0A2J0LXC7-F1
#
_entry.id   AF-A0A2J0LXC7-F1
#
_cell.length_a   1.000
_cell.length_b   1.000
_cell.length_c   1.000
_cell.angle_alpha   90.00
_cell.angle_beta   90.00
_cell.angle_gamma   90.00
#
_symmetry.space_group_name_H-M   'P 1'
#
loop_
_entity.id
_entity.type
_entity.pdbx_description
1 polymer ?
#
loop_
_entity_poly.entity_id
_entity_poly.type
_entity_poly.pdbx_seq_one_letter_code
_entity_poly.pdbx_strand_id
1 'polypeptide(L)'
;MTDTKDIQRVNWDVTIAQSEGGVSFFDNMIVRTLLGVNVFFCLVSFGLLGYFIRPTENIIVLHYNVYFGVDIQGIWWQVFILPIAGLFFLGGHTFFARRFYDRSLRIASYLMLFSSGLLSIGIVLASASVAYINY
;
A
#
# COMPACT_ATOMS: atom_id res chain seq x y z
N MET A 1 -8.63 -47.66 -21.64
CA MET A 1 -7.41 -46.95 -22.07
C MET A 1 -7.67 -45.47 -21.86
N THR A 2 -7.62 -45.05 -20.60
CA THR A 2 -8.03 -43.72 -20.14
C THR A 2 -7.15 -43.40 -18.97
N ASP A 3 -5.95 -42.93 -19.27
CA ASP A 3 -5.11 -42.28 -18.26
C ASP A 3 -3.97 -41.55 -18.99
N THR A 4 -3.46 -40.46 -18.41
CA THR A 4 -2.37 -39.56 -18.89
C THR A 4 -2.77 -38.19 -19.47
N LYS A 5 -3.97 -37.68 -19.20
CA LYS A 5 -4.31 -36.26 -19.46
C LYS A 5 -4.71 -35.43 -18.24
N ASP A 6 -4.65 -35.99 -17.04
CA ASP A 6 -4.66 -35.19 -15.82
C ASP A 6 -3.23 -34.72 -15.53
N ILE A 7 -2.80 -33.79 -16.39
CA ILE A 7 -1.65 -32.93 -16.13
C ILE A 7 -1.85 -32.39 -14.72
N GLN A 8 -0.93 -32.75 -13.82
CA GLN A 8 -0.86 -32.23 -12.47
C GLN A 8 -0.95 -30.70 -12.51
N ARG A 9 -2.16 -30.15 -12.36
CA ARG A 9 -2.33 -28.77 -11.96
C ARG A 9 -1.92 -28.75 -10.51
N VAL A 10 -0.63 -28.51 -10.27
CA VAL A 10 -0.13 -28.21 -8.93
C VAL A 10 -0.89 -26.99 -8.47
N ASN A 11 -1.91 -27.22 -7.64
CA ASN A 11 -2.78 -26.18 -7.15
C ASN A 11 -2.08 -25.56 -5.94
N TRP A 12 -1.09 -24.70 -6.23
CA TRP A 12 -0.22 -24.07 -5.25
C TRP A 12 -1.02 -23.39 -4.14
N ASP A 13 -2.16 -22.77 -4.47
CA ASP A 13 -3.07 -22.17 -3.48
C ASP A 13 -3.60 -23.21 -2.50
N VAL A 14 -4.02 -24.39 -2.96
CA VAL A 14 -4.53 -25.46 -2.09
C VAL A 14 -3.40 -26.03 -1.23
N THR A 15 -2.21 -26.26 -1.79
CA THR A 15 -1.07 -26.78 -1.03
C THR A 15 -0.63 -25.79 0.06
N ILE A 16 -0.54 -24.49 -0.26
CA ILE A 16 -0.20 -23.44 0.71
C ILE A 16 -1.35 -23.26 1.71
N ALA A 17 -2.61 -23.41 1.27
CA ALA A 17 -3.74 -23.33 2.18
C ALA A 17 -3.81 -24.47 3.18
N GLN A 18 -3.36 -25.66 2.78
CA GLN A 18 -3.24 -26.80 3.67
C GLN A 18 -2.04 -26.68 4.62
N SER A 19 -0.90 -26.17 4.14
CA SER A 19 0.33 -26.08 4.95
C SER A 19 0.21 -25.09 6.10
N GLU A 20 -0.46 -23.96 5.90
CA GLU A 20 -0.78 -23.02 6.97
C GLU A 20 -2.27 -23.11 7.34
N GLY A 21 -2.87 -24.30 7.23
CA GLY A 21 -4.24 -24.57 7.67
C GLY A 21 -4.39 -24.33 9.18
N GLY A 22 -5.31 -23.42 9.56
CA GLY A 22 -5.62 -23.11 10.95
C GLY A 22 -4.92 -21.89 11.55
N VAL A 23 -4.00 -21.23 10.84
CA VAL A 23 -3.49 -19.92 11.29
C VAL A 23 -4.45 -18.80 10.91
N SER A 24 -4.71 -17.87 11.84
CA SER A 24 -5.52 -16.69 11.56
C SER A 24 -4.76 -15.75 10.62
N PHE A 25 -5.50 -14.91 9.88
CA PHE A 25 -4.94 -13.92 8.96
C PHE A 25 -3.83 -13.05 9.58
N PHE A 26 -4.03 -12.56 10.81
CA PHE A 26 -3.07 -11.68 11.49
C PHE A 26 -1.90 -12.42 12.17
N ASP A 27 -2.04 -13.73 12.38
CA ASP A 27 -0.98 -14.56 12.97
C ASP A 27 0.02 -15.01 11.91
N ASN A 28 -0.38 -14.95 10.63
CA ASN A 28 0.48 -15.31 9.52
C ASN A 28 1.66 -14.32 9.40
N MET A 29 2.88 -14.85 9.46
CA MET A 29 4.11 -14.06 9.43
C MET A 29 4.26 -13.23 8.15
N ILE A 30 3.85 -13.78 7.00
CA ILE A 30 3.93 -13.09 5.70
C ILE A 30 2.97 -11.90 5.71
N VAL A 31 1.72 -12.13 6.09
CA VAL A 31 0.70 -11.07 6.20
C VAL A 31 1.15 -9.97 7.15
N ARG A 32 1.62 -10.34 8.35
CA ARG A 32 2.06 -9.37 9.35
C ARG A 32 3.26 -8.55 8.88
N THR A 33 4.20 -9.19 8.17
CA THR A 33 5.36 -8.48 7.62
C THR A 33 4.94 -7.50 6.52
N LEU A 34 4.10 -7.94 5.59
CA LEU A 34 3.60 -7.08 4.51
C LEU A 34 2.78 -5.90 5.07
N LEU A 35 1.89 -6.15 6.04
CA LEU A 35 1.15 -5.07 6.71
C LEU A 35 2.07 -4.13 7.47
N GLY A 36 3.05 -4.65 8.21
CA GLY A 36 4.00 -3.84 8.95
C GLY A 36 4.80 -2.90 8.05
N VAL A 37 5.29 -3.40 6.91
CA VAL A 37 5.99 -2.60 5.90
C VAL A 37 5.10 -1.52 5.31
N ASN A 38 3.85 -1.83 4.98
CA ASN A 38 2.88 -0.86 4.47
C ASN A 38 2.58 0.27 5.49
N VAL A 39 2.33 -0.11 6.75
CA VAL A 39 2.10 0.86 7.83
C VAL A 39 3.33 1.73 8.05
N PHE A 40 4.53 1.14 8.04
CA PHE A 40 5.78 1.88 8.13
C PHE A 40 5.87 2.96 7.04
N PHE A 41 5.62 2.62 5.77
CA PHE A 41 5.65 3.61 4.68
C PHE A 41 4.60 4.71 4.85
N CYS A 42 3.37 4.37 5.25
CA CYS A 42 2.35 5.39 5.53
C CYS A 42 2.81 6.35 6.65
N LEU A 43 3.37 5.82 7.75
CA LEU A 43 3.89 6.65 8.84
C LEU A 43 5.07 7.52 8.40
N VAL A 44 5.96 6.99 7.56
CA VAL A 44 7.04 7.77 6.96
C VAL A 44 6.49 8.92 6.13
N SER A 45 5.44 8.73 5.31
CA SER A 45 4.81 9.81 4.56
C SER A 45 4.25 10.91 5.47
N PHE A 46 3.54 10.53 6.56
CA PHE A 46 3.06 11.50 7.55
C PHE A 46 4.20 12.25 8.24
N GLY A 47 5.23 11.52 8.69
CA GLY A 47 6.38 12.09 9.38
C GLY A 47 7.18 13.04 8.49
N LEU A 48 7.37 12.68 7.22
CA LEU A 48 8.08 13.51 6.25
C LEU A 48 7.33 14.82 6.02
N LEU A 49 6.03 14.77 5.70
CA LEU A 49 5.25 15.99 5.49
C LEU A 49 5.12 16.82 6.77
N GLY A 50 4.90 16.19 7.93
CA GLY A 50 4.80 16.89 9.21
C GLY A 50 6.10 17.53 9.68
N TYR A 51 7.25 17.01 9.26
CA TYR A 51 8.55 17.60 9.58
C TYR A 51 8.90 18.77 8.66
N PHE A 52 8.68 18.62 7.34
CA PHE A 52 9.07 19.61 6.34
C PHE A 52 8.04 20.73 6.15
N ILE A 53 6.74 20.42 6.20
CA ILE A 53 5.67 21.40 5.96
C ILE A 53 5.17 21.94 7.30
N ARG A 54 5.56 23.18 7.63
CA ARG A 54 5.10 23.87 8.83
C ARG A 54 3.77 24.61 8.59
N PRO A 55 2.93 24.77 9.62
CA PRO A 55 1.76 25.64 9.53
C PRO A 55 2.17 27.05 9.12
N THR A 56 1.61 27.54 8.02
CA THR A 56 1.85 28.87 7.48
C THR A 56 0.57 29.42 6.88
N GLU A 57 0.40 30.74 6.88
CA GLU A 57 -0.71 31.41 6.20
C GLU A 57 -0.47 31.57 4.69
N ASN A 58 0.76 31.33 4.25
CA ASN A 58 1.13 31.40 2.84
C ASN A 58 0.63 30.18 2.06
N ILE A 59 0.34 30.41 0.79
CA ILE A 59 0.01 29.35 -0.16
C ILE A 59 1.29 28.56 -0.46
N ILE A 60 1.18 27.23 -0.42
CA ILE A 60 2.26 26.29 -0.75
C ILE A 60 1.97 25.55 -2.06
N VAL A 61 3.02 25.04 -2.70
CA VAL A 61 2.93 24.30 -3.95
C VAL A 61 2.59 22.85 -3.66
N LEU A 62 1.44 22.36 -4.12
CA LEU A 62 1.04 20.96 -3.90
C LEU A 62 1.45 20.06 -5.05
N HIS A 63 1.60 20.61 -6.25
CA HIS A 63 2.03 19.85 -7.42
C HIS A 63 2.80 20.77 -8.38
N TYR A 64 3.76 20.15 -9.08
CA TYR A 64 4.61 20.82 -10.04
C TYR A 64 4.66 20.02 -11.33
N ASN A 65 4.41 20.70 -12.44
CA ASN A 65 4.45 20.19 -13.79
C ASN A 65 5.72 20.69 -14.49
N VAL A 66 6.43 19.80 -15.18
CA VAL A 66 7.65 20.15 -15.92
C VAL A 66 7.38 21.18 -17.03
N TYR A 67 6.20 21.13 -17.67
CA TYR A 67 5.84 22.02 -18.78
C TYR A 67 5.22 23.34 -18.34
N PHE A 68 4.42 23.33 -17.26
CA PHE A 68 3.62 24.48 -16.84
C PHE A 68 4.07 25.12 -15.53
N GLY A 69 5.10 24.56 -14.87
CA GLY A 69 5.51 24.99 -13.55
C GLY A 69 4.51 24.56 -12.48
N VAL A 70 4.15 25.47 -11.58
CA VAL A 70 3.19 25.18 -10.51
C VAL A 70 1.77 25.14 -11.07
N ASP A 71 1.10 23.99 -10.95
CA ASP A 71 -0.29 23.80 -11.43
C ASP A 71 -1.30 23.67 -10.28
N ILE A 72 -0.90 23.15 -9.13
CA ILE A 72 -1.76 23.06 -7.93
C ILE A 72 -1.08 23.75 -6.76
N GLN A 73 -1.83 24.67 -6.16
CA GLN A 73 -1.44 25.41 -4.97
C GLN A 73 -2.52 25.26 -3.90
N GLY A 74 -2.11 25.33 -2.63
CA GLY A 74 -3.04 25.13 -1.53
C GLY A 74 -2.49 25.56 -0.18
N ILE A 75 -3.27 25.27 0.84
CA ILE A 75 -2.90 25.53 2.24
C ILE A 75 -2.17 24.33 2.84
N TRP A 76 -1.34 24.59 3.85
CA TRP A 76 -0.38 23.63 4.40
C TRP A 76 -0.96 22.26 4.76
N TRP A 77 -2.20 22.17 5.24
CA TRP A 77 -2.79 20.90 5.64
C TRP A 77 -3.24 20.02 4.46
N GLN A 78 -3.42 20.60 3.27
CA GLN A 78 -3.85 19.84 2.09
C GLN A 78 -2.77 18.86 1.60
N VAL A 79 -1.51 19.02 1.98
CA VAL A 79 -0.45 18.03 1.71
C VAL A 79 -0.77 16.67 2.34
N PHE A 80 -1.48 16.67 3.48
CA PHE A 80 -1.84 15.44 4.18
C PHE A 80 -2.91 14.63 3.47
N ILE A 81 -3.52 15.15 2.40
CA ILE A 81 -4.42 14.37 1.54
C ILE A 81 -3.68 13.16 0.95
N LEU A 82 -2.40 13.29 0.59
CA LEU A 82 -1.59 12.19 0.06
C LEU A 82 -1.46 11.01 1.06
N PRO A 83 -0.94 11.19 2.28
CA PRO A 83 -0.83 10.09 3.23
C PRO A 83 -2.20 9.59 3.73
N ILE A 84 -3.23 10.44 3.80
CA ILE A 84 -4.61 10.00 4.10
C ILE A 84 -5.15 9.08 2.99
N ALA A 85 -4.92 9.42 1.72
CA ALA A 85 -5.25 8.52 0.61
C ALA A 85 -4.49 7.20 0.72
N GLY A 86 -3.24 7.22 1.18
CA GLY A 86 -2.46 6.01 1.48
C GLY A 86 -3.09 5.12 2.53
N LEU A 87 -3.57 5.69 3.63
CA LEU A 87 -4.31 4.94 4.65
C LEU A 87 -5.60 4.33 4.09
N PHE A 88 -6.32 5.07 3.24
CA PHE A 88 -7.52 4.56 2.58
C PHE A 88 -7.20 3.36 1.68
N PHE A 89 -6.16 3.46 0.86
CA PHE A 89 -5.72 2.34 0.02
C PHE A 89 -5.24 1.14 0.84
N LEU A 90 -4.47 1.36 1.90
CA LEU A 90 -4.02 0.30 2.80
C LEU A 90 -5.19 -0.42 3.47
N GLY A 91 -6.17 0.34 3.99
CA GLY A 91 -7.39 -0.22 4.58
C GLY A 91 -8.19 -1.05 3.58
N GLY A 92 -8.39 -0.53 2.36
CA GLY A 92 -9.07 -1.24 1.28
C GLY A 92 -8.35 -2.52 0.88
N HIS A 93 -7.04 -2.48 0.62
CA HIS A 93 -6.26 -3.66 0.25
C HIS A 93 -6.24 -4.70 1.37
N THR A 94 -6.13 -4.28 2.63
CA THR A 94 -6.19 -5.19 3.78
C THR A 94 -7.56 -5.88 3.89
N PHE A 95 -8.65 -5.14 3.67
CA PHE A 95 -9.99 -5.70 3.64
C PHE A 95 -10.15 -6.76 2.55
N PHE A 96 -9.72 -6.47 1.31
CA PHE A 96 -9.77 -7.44 0.21
C PHE A 96 -8.84 -8.63 0.43
N ALA A 97 -7.62 -8.40 0.94
CA ALA A 97 -6.68 -9.46 1.27
C ALA A 97 -7.28 -10.43 2.29
N ARG A 98 -7.88 -9.92 3.37
CA ARG A 98 -8.57 -10.76 4.36
C ARG A 98 -9.70 -11.58 3.73
N ARG A 99 -10.52 -10.96 2.86
CA ARG A 99 -11.58 -11.66 2.13
C ARG A 99 -11.04 -12.81 1.27
N PHE A 100 -9.90 -12.62 0.61
CA PHE A 100 -9.26 -13.68 -0.18
C PHE A 100 -8.66 -14.77 0.70
N TYR A 101 -8.06 -14.40 1.83
CA TYR A 101 -7.53 -15.34 2.81
C TYR A 101 -8.62 -16.28 3.34
N ASP A 102 -9.78 -15.73 3.72
CA ASP A 102 -10.94 -16.49 4.21
C ASP A 102 -11.51 -17.45 3.15
N ARG A 103 -11.29 -17.17 1.85
CA ARG A 103 -11.70 -18.01 0.71
C ARG A 103 -10.64 -19.05 0.34
N SER A 104 -9.59 -19.23 1.15
CA SER A 104 -8.43 -20.10 0.86
C SER A 104 -7.60 -19.66 -0.36
N LEU A 105 -7.75 -18.41 -0.82
CA LEU A 105 -6.98 -17.82 -1.93
C LEU A 105 -5.78 -17.06 -1.37
N ARG A 106 -4.77 -17.79 -0.90
CA ARG A 106 -3.65 -17.21 -0.13
C ARG A 106 -2.69 -16.42 -1.01
N ILE A 107 -2.39 -16.91 -2.21
CA ILE A 107 -1.51 -16.19 -3.15
C ILE A 107 -2.15 -14.85 -3.52
N ALA A 108 -3.47 -14.84 -3.79
CA ALA A 108 -4.21 -13.61 -4.07
C ALA A 108 -4.18 -12.63 -2.88
N SER A 109 -4.33 -13.12 -1.65
CA SER A 109 -4.20 -12.29 -0.44
C SER A 109 -2.81 -11.64 -0.33
N TYR A 110 -1.73 -12.40 -0.55
CA TYR A 110 -0.37 -11.88 -0.46
C TYR A 110 -0.06 -10.88 -1.56
N LEU A 111 -0.50 -11.16 -2.79
CA LEU A 111 -0.36 -10.22 -3.91
C LEU A 111 -1.12 -8.92 -3.66
N MET A 112 -2.29 -8.97 -3.03
CA MET A 112 -3.07 -7.77 -2.69
C MET A 112 -2.37 -6.89 -1.63
N LEU A 113 -1.74 -7.51 -0.62
CA LEU A 113 -0.94 -6.76 0.36
C LEU A 113 0.38 -6.24 -0.23
N PHE A 114 0.97 -7.00 -1.15
CA PHE A 114 2.16 -6.58 -1.87
C PHE A 114 1.88 -5.38 -2.80
N SER A 115 0.77 -5.39 -3.53
CA SER A 115 0.37 -4.26 -4.39
C SER A 115 0.11 -2.99 -3.57
N SER A 116 -0.48 -3.13 -2.39
CA SER A 116 -0.59 -2.02 -1.42
C SER A 116 0.78 -1.45 -1.06
N GLY A 117 1.81 -2.31 -0.94
CA GLY A 117 3.17 -1.88 -0.63
C GLY A 117 3.75 -0.98 -1.73
N LEU A 118 3.55 -1.35 -3.00
CA LEU A 118 3.96 -0.54 -4.15
C LEU A 118 3.26 0.82 -4.17
N LEU A 119 1.95 0.85 -3.88
CA LEU A 119 1.20 2.10 -3.75
C LEU A 119 1.74 2.97 -2.61
N SER A 120 2.03 2.38 -1.46
CA SER A 120 2.58 3.08 -0.30
C SER A 120 3.93 3.71 -0.61
N ILE A 121 4.80 3.01 -1.35
CA ILE A 121 6.07 3.56 -1.83
C ILE A 121 5.83 4.76 -2.76
N GLY A 122 4.88 4.65 -3.70
CA GLY A 122 4.51 5.76 -4.58
C GLY A 122 4.04 7.00 -3.80
N ILE A 123 3.30 6.80 -2.71
CA ILE A 123 2.83 7.89 -1.84
C ILE A 123 3.99 8.52 -1.04
N VAL A 124 4.96 7.73 -0.58
CA VAL A 124 6.19 8.26 0.03
C VAL A 124 6.95 9.12 -0.97
N LEU A 125 7.12 8.65 -2.21
CA LEU A 125 7.79 9.42 -3.26
C LEU A 125 7.05 10.72 -3.59
N ALA A 126 5.71 10.66 -3.73
CA ALA A 126 4.91 11.87 -3.94
C ALA A 126 5.04 12.85 -2.76
N SER A 127 5.00 12.35 -1.53
CA SER A 127 5.18 13.17 -0.32
C SER A 127 6.57 13.81 -0.27
N ALA A 128 7.62 13.06 -0.62
CA ALA A 128 8.99 13.56 -0.69
C ALA A 128 9.15 14.65 -1.75
N SER A 129 8.54 14.49 -2.93
CA SER A 129 8.54 15.51 -3.99
C SER A 129 7.88 16.80 -3.53
N VAL A 130 6.70 16.72 -2.88
CA VAL A 130 6.01 17.90 -2.35
C VAL A 130 6.84 18.58 -1.27
N ALA A 131 7.44 17.82 -0.36
CA ALA A 131 8.32 18.37 0.65
C ALA A 131 9.55 19.08 0.04
N TYR A 132 10.18 18.48 -0.98
CA TYR A 132 11.34 19.03 -1.65
C TYR A 132 11.05 20.36 -2.36
N ILE A 133 9.87 20.51 -2.98
CA ILE A 133 9.51 21.73 -3.70
C ILE A 133 9.22 22.90 -2.74
N ASN A 134 8.77 22.62 -1.51
CA ASN A 134 8.38 23.65 -0.53
C ASN A 134 9.43 23.91 0.55
N TYR A 135 10.53 23.17 0.54
CA TYR A 135 11.67 23.39 1.43
C TYR A 135 12.65 24.40 0.81
#